data_AF-A0A1Q3ZHG5-F1
#
_entry.id   AF-A0A1Q3ZHG5-F1
#
_cell.length_a   1.000
_cell.length_b   1.000
_cell.length_c   1.000
_cell.angle_alpha   90.00
_cell.angle_beta   90.00
_cell.angle_gamma   90.00
#
_symmetry.space_group_name_H-M   'P 1'
#
loop_
_entity.id
_entity.type
_entity.pdbx_description
1 polymer ?
#
loop_
_entity_poly.entity_id
_entity_poly.type
_entity_poly.pdbx_seq_one_letter_code
_entity_poly.pdbx_strand_id
1 'polypeptide(L)'
;MRTATANKKLNEIIAKVEAKGVLADGLVEDLKALRELALKEQDPLVVKVLRLTYEFLLDREAFDVQAQYEEDEEGEYAIEIDDNENLLYLLRLLENAEHKINREEIKDYRTALKEELY
;
A
#
# COMPACT_ATOMS: atom_id res chain seq x y z
N MET A 1 -0.59 -10.68 -1.25
CA MET A 1 0.49 -11.66 -1.31
C MET A 1 -0.12 -13.03 -1.13
N ARG A 2 0.23 -13.97 -2.00
CA ARG A 2 -0.38 -15.31 -2.07
C ARG A 2 0.49 -16.38 -1.42
N THR A 3 1.81 -16.20 -1.43
CA THR A 3 2.77 -17.20 -0.96
C THR A 3 3.28 -16.90 0.45
N ALA A 4 3.67 -17.93 1.19
CA ALA A 4 4.27 -17.77 2.51
C ALA A 4 5.55 -16.92 2.47
N THR A 5 6.36 -17.07 1.41
CA THR A 5 7.58 -16.26 1.20
C THR A 5 7.25 -14.78 1.05
N ALA A 6 6.22 -14.46 0.25
CA ALA A 6 5.76 -13.10 0.07
C ALA A 6 5.14 -12.49 1.32
N ASN A 7 4.29 -13.23 2.02
CA ASN A 7 3.71 -12.79 3.29
C ASN A 7 4.79 -12.57 4.36
N LYS A 8 5.81 -13.42 4.42
CA LYS A 8 6.95 -13.20 5.33
C LYS A 8 7.64 -11.86 5.04
N LYS A 9 7.94 -11.57 3.76
CA LYS A 9 8.58 -10.31 3.37
C LYS A 9 7.67 -9.10 3.65
N LEU A 10 6.38 -9.23 3.41
CA LEU A 10 5.39 -8.20 3.75
C LEU A 10 5.38 -7.91 5.26
N ASN A 11 5.39 -8.95 6.11
CA ASN A 11 5.39 -8.78 7.56
C ASN A 11 6.69 -8.12 8.07
N GLU A 12 7.83 -8.42 7.45
CA GLU A 12 9.09 -7.72 7.74
C GLU A 12 9.00 -6.21 7.39
N ILE A 13 8.29 -5.86 6.32
CA ILE A 13 8.06 -4.47 5.91
C ILE A 13 7.10 -3.78 6.88
N ILE A 14 5.98 -4.43 7.24
CA ILE A 14 5.02 -3.92 8.22
C ILE A 14 5.73 -3.61 9.54
N ALA A 15 6.49 -4.56 10.08
CA ALA A 15 7.24 -4.35 11.33
C ALA A 15 8.27 -3.21 11.23
N LYS A 16 8.88 -3.00 10.05
CA LYS A 16 9.77 -1.87 9.81
C LYS A 16 9.03 -0.54 9.86
N VAL A 17 7.89 -0.44 9.18
CA VAL A 17 7.07 0.78 9.16
C VAL A 17 6.50 1.07 10.55
N GLU A 18 6.04 0.06 11.29
CA GLU A 18 5.61 0.22 12.69
C GLU A 18 6.72 0.77 13.60
N ALA A 19 7.98 0.37 13.37
CA ALA A 19 9.10 0.78 14.22
C ALA A 19 9.75 2.11 13.83
N LYS A 20 9.71 2.47 12.53
CA LYS A 20 10.52 3.56 11.96
C LYS A 20 9.75 4.52 11.05
N GLY A 21 8.49 4.22 10.76
CA GLY A 21 7.61 5.01 9.91
C GLY A 21 7.88 4.93 8.41
N VAL A 22 7.19 5.77 7.64
CA VAL A 22 7.23 5.81 6.17
C VAL A 22 8.59 6.25 5.61
N LEU A 23 9.42 6.90 6.43
CA LEU A 23 10.78 7.32 6.08
C LEU A 23 11.86 6.31 6.49
N ALA A 24 11.48 5.09 6.85
CA ALA A 24 12.42 4.08 7.30
C ALA A 24 13.48 3.75 6.23
N ASP A 25 14.76 3.75 6.64
CA ASP A 25 15.87 3.38 5.76
C ASP A 25 15.64 2.04 5.05
N GLY A 26 15.79 2.07 3.73
CA GLY A 26 15.65 0.89 2.85
C GLY A 26 14.21 0.41 2.64
N LEU A 27 13.18 1.14 3.12
CA LEU A 27 11.77 0.78 2.89
C LEU A 27 11.45 0.68 1.39
N VAL A 28 11.91 1.65 0.59
CA VAL A 28 11.72 1.64 -0.87
C VAL A 28 12.30 0.39 -1.52
N GLU A 29 13.49 -0.04 -1.11
CA GLU A 29 14.13 -1.24 -1.64
C GLU A 29 13.39 -2.51 -1.22
N ASP A 30 12.84 -2.54 -0.01
CA ASP A 30 12.00 -3.66 0.43
C ASP A 30 10.69 -3.74 -0.36
N LEU A 31 10.03 -2.60 -0.64
CA LEU A 31 8.82 -2.54 -1.47
C LEU A 31 9.10 -2.99 -2.90
N LYS A 32 10.24 -2.60 -3.49
CA LYS A 32 10.70 -3.11 -4.79
C LYS A 32 10.90 -4.62 -4.76
N ALA A 33 11.55 -5.15 -3.72
CA ALA A 33 11.75 -6.59 -3.57
C ALA A 33 10.42 -7.34 -3.41
N LEU A 34 9.47 -6.80 -2.64
CA LEU A 34 8.13 -7.37 -2.49
C LEU A 34 7.37 -7.38 -3.82
N ARG A 35 7.53 -6.33 -4.64
CA ARG A 35 6.94 -6.25 -5.99
C ARG A 35 7.45 -7.36 -6.91
N GLU A 36 8.74 -7.73 -6.83
CA GLU A 36 9.28 -8.85 -7.60
C GLU A 36 8.63 -10.20 -7.20
N LEU A 37 8.21 -10.34 -5.94
CA LEU A 37 7.41 -11.50 -5.51
C LEU A 37 5.99 -11.44 -6.07
N ALA A 38 5.34 -10.27 -6.06
CA ALA A 38 4.02 -10.08 -6.66
C ALA A 38 4.01 -10.37 -8.18
N LEU A 39 5.10 -10.04 -8.88
CA LEU A 39 5.29 -10.39 -10.30
C LEU A 39 5.29 -11.90 -10.52
N LYS A 40 6.00 -12.65 -9.68
CA LYS A 40 6.02 -14.13 -9.71
C LYS A 40 4.66 -14.73 -9.37
N GLU A 41 3.91 -14.08 -8.48
CA GLU A 41 2.53 -14.45 -8.13
C GLU A 41 1.50 -14.11 -9.20
N GLN A 42 1.91 -13.43 -10.28
CA GLN A 42 1.05 -13.00 -11.38
C GLN A 42 -0.15 -12.17 -10.90
N ASP A 43 0.07 -11.29 -9.92
CA ASP A 43 -0.95 -10.37 -9.43
C ASP A 43 -0.70 -8.94 -9.95
N PRO A 44 -1.25 -8.56 -11.12
CA PRO A 44 -0.96 -7.27 -11.74
C PRO A 44 -1.44 -6.07 -10.90
N LEU A 45 -2.49 -6.25 -10.08
CA LEU A 45 -2.96 -5.18 -9.20
C LEU A 45 -1.93 -4.90 -8.11
N VAL A 46 -1.47 -5.95 -7.43
CA VAL A 46 -0.49 -5.83 -6.35
C VAL A 46 0.85 -5.33 -6.88
N VAL A 47 1.28 -5.80 -8.06
CA VAL A 47 2.48 -5.29 -8.74
C VAL A 47 2.38 -3.79 -9.00
N LYS A 48 1.21 -3.32 -9.44
CA LYS A 48 1.00 -1.92 -9.78
C LYS A 48 0.91 -1.05 -8.52
N VAL A 49 0.15 -1.46 -7.51
CA VAL A 49 0.01 -0.66 -6.28
C VAL A 49 1.35 -0.53 -5.57
N LEU A 50 2.12 -1.62 -5.40
CA LEU A 50 3.46 -1.56 -4.78
C LEU A 50 4.41 -0.63 -5.54
N ARG A 51 4.30 -0.60 -6.88
CA ARG A 51 5.07 0.30 -7.72
C ARG A 51 4.74 1.76 -7.42
N LEU A 52 3.46 2.09 -7.44
CA LEU A 52 2.98 3.45 -7.17
C LEU A 52 3.29 3.87 -5.73
N THR A 53 3.16 2.96 -4.75
CA THR A 53 3.50 3.22 -3.35
C THR A 53 4.94 3.70 -3.19
N TYR A 54 5.93 3.00 -3.77
CA TYR A 54 7.31 3.46 -3.63
C TYR A 54 7.63 4.66 -4.53
N GLU A 55 6.95 4.85 -5.67
CA GLU A 55 7.07 6.07 -6.49
C GLU A 55 6.60 7.29 -5.68
N PHE A 56 5.46 7.17 -4.99
CA PHE A 56 4.89 8.20 -4.13
C PHE A 56 5.80 8.54 -2.95
N LEU A 57 6.32 7.52 -2.24
CA LEU A 57 7.26 7.73 -1.13
C LEU A 57 8.54 8.45 -1.58
N LEU A 58 9.02 8.18 -2.80
CA LEU A 58 10.19 8.85 -3.36
C LEU A 58 9.92 10.30 -3.79
N ASP A 59 8.70 10.59 -4.26
CA ASP A 59 8.29 11.92 -4.73
C ASP A 59 7.95 12.87 -3.57
N ARG A 60 7.22 12.35 -2.57
CA ARG A 60 6.63 13.17 -1.50
C ARG A 60 7.37 13.08 -0.17
N GLU A 61 8.19 12.05 0.05
CA GLU A 61 8.74 11.73 1.38
C GLU A 61 7.65 11.62 2.47
N ALA A 62 6.45 11.18 2.06
CA ALA A 62 5.24 11.10 2.87
C ALA A 62 4.32 9.99 2.30
N PHE A 63 3.26 9.64 3.04
CA PHE A 63 2.22 8.74 2.56
C PHE A 63 0.80 9.25 2.89
N ASP A 64 0.55 10.50 2.50
CA ASP A 64 -0.69 11.26 2.70
C ASP A 64 -1.74 11.05 1.58
N VAL A 65 -1.65 9.94 0.84
CA VAL A 65 -2.62 9.63 -0.24
C VAL A 65 -4.03 9.43 0.30
N GLN A 66 -5.01 10.12 -0.30
CA GLN A 66 -6.42 10.00 0.05
C GLN A 66 -7.08 8.84 -0.71
N ALA A 67 -7.06 7.66 -0.09
CA ALA A 67 -7.62 6.43 -0.67
C ALA A 67 -8.70 5.77 0.21
N GLN A 68 -9.02 6.36 1.36
CA GLN A 68 -10.02 5.87 2.29
C GLN A 68 -11.11 6.92 2.47
N TYR A 69 -12.35 6.46 2.44
CA TYR A 69 -13.53 7.31 2.44
C TYR A 69 -14.56 6.77 3.43
N GLU A 70 -15.25 7.68 4.11
CA GLU A 70 -16.45 7.39 4.89
C GLU A 70 -17.66 8.01 4.19
N GLU A 71 -18.85 7.43 4.41
CA GLU A 71 -20.11 7.93 3.86
C GLU A 71 -21.01 8.38 5.02
N ASP A 72 -21.54 9.61 4.91
CA ASP A 72 -22.56 10.15 5.82
C ASP A 72 -23.81 10.63 5.07
N GLU A 73 -24.68 11.40 5.74
CA GLU A 73 -25.91 11.94 5.12
C GLU A 73 -25.64 12.94 3.98
N GLU A 74 -24.42 13.50 3.90
CA GLU A 74 -24.00 14.51 2.92
C GLU A 74 -23.18 13.90 1.76
N GLY A 75 -22.67 12.66 1.92
CA GLY A 75 -22.03 11.87 0.87
C GLY A 75 -20.72 11.21 1.32
N GLU A 76 -19.88 10.83 0.36
CA GLU A 76 -18.53 10.30 0.65
C GLU A 76 -17.53 11.43 0.92
N TYR A 77 -16.76 11.31 2.00
CA TYR A 77 -15.65 12.21 2.34
C TYR A 77 -14.38 11.44 2.64
N ALA A 78 -13.23 12.02 2.27
CA ALA A 78 -11.93 11.41 2.53
C ALA A 78 -11.60 11.44 4.03
N ILE A 79 -11.06 10.34 4.54
CA ILE A 79 -10.61 10.24 5.93
C ILE A 79 -9.19 10.79 6.02
N GLU A 80 -8.94 11.66 7.01
CA GLU A 80 -7.59 12.10 7.36
C GLU A 80 -6.92 11.04 8.25
N ILE A 81 -5.80 10.49 7.78
CA ILE A 81 -5.09 9.37 8.42
C ILE A 81 -3.60 9.71 8.43
N ASP A 82 -2.92 9.43 9.55
CA ASP A 82 -1.47 9.58 9.65
C ASP A 82 -0.76 8.73 8.59
N ASP A 83 0.30 9.27 7.98
CA ASP A 83 1.10 8.62 6.94
C ASP A 83 1.45 7.15 7.27
N ASN A 84 1.86 6.88 8.51
CA ASN A 84 2.26 5.54 8.91
C ASN A 84 1.06 4.61 8.98
N GLU A 85 -0.04 5.07 9.58
CA GLU A 85 -1.27 4.29 9.67
C GLU A 85 -1.86 4.01 8.28
N ASN A 86 -1.80 4.99 7.39
CA ASN A 86 -2.27 4.88 6.00
C ASN A 86 -1.44 3.84 5.22
N LEU A 87 -0.10 3.90 5.32
CA LEU A 87 0.76 2.90 4.67
C LEU A 87 0.55 1.51 5.26
N LEU A 88 0.48 1.40 6.59
CA LEU A 88 0.26 0.14 7.28
C LEU A 88 -1.08 -0.49 6.91
N TYR A 89 -2.12 0.32 6.74
CA TYR A 89 -3.42 -0.14 6.27
C TYR A 89 -3.30 -0.80 4.90
N LEU A 90 -2.77 -0.09 3.90
CA LEU A 90 -2.53 -0.65 2.57
C LEU A 90 -1.71 -1.94 2.63
N LEU A 91 -0.63 -1.97 3.40
CA LEU A 91 0.22 -3.15 3.53
C LEU A 91 -0.55 -4.35 4.14
N ARG A 92 -1.42 -4.13 5.13
CA ARG A 92 -2.25 -5.18 5.72
C ARG A 92 -3.31 -5.70 4.75
N LEU A 93 -3.86 -4.86 3.87
CA LEU A 93 -4.73 -5.35 2.78
C LEU A 93 -4.04 -6.39 1.91
N LEU A 94 -2.72 -6.22 1.70
CA LEU A 94 -1.92 -7.15 0.91
C LEU A 94 -1.75 -8.52 1.57
N GLU A 95 -1.95 -8.68 2.89
CA GLU A 95 -1.85 -10.01 3.55
C GLU A 95 -2.90 -10.98 2.99
N ASN A 96 -4.07 -10.46 2.60
CA ASN A 96 -5.15 -11.22 1.98
C ASN A 96 -5.73 -10.50 0.75
N ALA A 97 -4.86 -10.17 -0.20
CA ALA A 97 -5.19 -9.35 -1.38
C ALA A 97 -6.28 -9.94 -2.31
N GLU A 98 -6.66 -11.21 -2.14
CA GLU A 98 -7.73 -11.87 -2.92
C GLU A 98 -9.10 -11.77 -2.25
N HIS A 99 -9.14 -11.42 -0.96
CA HIS A 99 -10.39 -11.12 -0.29
C HIS A 99 -11.10 -9.97 -0.99
N LYS A 100 -12.40 -10.13 -1.26
CA LYS A 100 -13.17 -9.23 -2.13
C LYS A 100 -13.04 -7.77 -1.70
N ILE A 101 -13.16 -7.49 -0.40
CA ILE A 101 -13.12 -6.12 0.14
C ILE A 101 -11.71 -5.54 -0.03
N ASN A 102 -10.69 -6.24 0.45
CA ASN A 102 -9.29 -5.84 0.30
C ASN A 102 -8.94 -5.57 -1.18
N ARG A 103 -9.48 -6.39 -2.10
CA ARG A 103 -9.21 -6.25 -3.52
C ARG A 103 -9.77 -4.94 -4.08
N GLU A 104 -10.96 -4.51 -3.66
CA GLU A 104 -11.53 -3.23 -4.07
C GLU A 104 -10.74 -2.08 -3.47
N GLU A 105 -10.47 -2.10 -2.17
CA GLU A 105 -9.70 -1.03 -1.50
C GLU A 105 -8.28 -0.89 -2.09
N ILE A 106 -7.60 -2.00 -2.44
CA ILE A 106 -6.31 -1.93 -3.14
C ILE A 106 -6.45 -1.24 -4.51
N LYS A 107 -7.58 -1.38 -5.22
CA LYS A 107 -7.81 -0.63 -6.47
C LYS A 107 -8.02 0.85 -6.19
N ASP A 108 -8.65 1.21 -5.08
CA ASP A 108 -8.86 2.60 -4.69
C ASP A 108 -7.52 3.27 -4.40
N TYR A 109 -6.67 2.64 -3.59
CA TYR A 109 -5.28 3.07 -3.40
C TYR A 109 -4.50 3.18 -4.71
N ARG A 110 -4.58 2.16 -5.58
CA ARG A 110 -3.91 2.21 -6.88
C ARG A 110 -4.41 3.38 -7.74
N THR A 111 -5.68 3.73 -7.64
CA THR A 111 -6.29 4.82 -8.43
C THR A 111 -5.85 6.17 -7.87
N ALA A 112 -6.02 6.40 -6.56
CA ALA A 112 -5.60 7.63 -5.88
C ALA A 112 -4.09 7.90 -6.05
N LEU A 113 -3.24 6.89 -5.80
CA LEU A 113 -1.79 7.03 -5.99
C LEU A 113 -1.42 7.36 -7.44
N LYS A 114 -2.18 6.86 -8.41
CA LYS A 114 -1.92 7.16 -9.82
C LYS A 114 -2.28 8.61 -10.15
N GLU A 115 -3.41 9.10 -9.65
CA GLU A 115 -3.89 10.47 -9.87
C GLU A 115 -2.97 11.51 -9.23
N GLU A 116 -2.39 11.21 -8.07
CA GLU A 116 -1.41 12.08 -7.42
C GLU A 116 -0.04 12.13 -8.12
N LEU A 117 0.31 11.08 -8.86
CA LEU A 117 1.61 10.95 -9.54
C LEU A 117 1.59 11.38 -11.02
N TYR A 118 0.42 11.36 -11.69
CA TYR A 118 0.30 11.54 -13.15
C TYR A 118 -1.00 12.25 -13.57
#